data_AF-A0A924HVA4-F1
#
_entry.id   AF-A0A924HVA4-F1
#
_cell.length_a   1.000
_cell.length_b   1.000
_cell.length_c   1.000
_cell.angle_alpha   90.00
_cell.angle_beta   90.00
_cell.angle_gamma   90.00
#
_symmetry.space_group_name_H-M   'P 1'
#
loop_
_entity.id
_entity.type
_entity.pdbx_description
1 polymer ?
#
loop_
_entity_poly.entity_id
_entity_poly.type
_entity_poly.pdbx_seq_one_letter_code
_entity_poly.pdbx_strand_id
1 'polypeptide(L)'
;MDVIISNHALEHTLNPLEELKALRLILKKGGTIHFFVPCDSISYAYNPEDINYHLYSWRSQNWGNLFHKAGFEVIHAVPHTHKWTQYYRCFAKLGWLISNFVCKIYAHF
;
A
#
# COMPACT_ATOMS: atom_id res chain seq x y z
N MET A 1 16.84 -12.45 -6.12
CA MET A 1 15.51 -12.81 -5.57
C MET A 1 14.58 -13.13 -6.72
N ASP A 2 13.69 -14.11 -6.54
CA ASP A 2 12.69 -14.48 -7.55
C ASP A 2 11.41 -13.64 -7.41
N VAL A 3 11.02 -13.36 -6.16
CA VAL A 3 9.87 -12.52 -5.81
C VAL A 3 10.25 -11.58 -4.68
N ILE A 4 9.81 -10.32 -4.76
CA ILE A 4 9.89 -9.35 -3.66
C ILE A 4 8.46 -8.94 -3.27
N ILE A 5 8.12 -9.05 -1.98
CA ILE A 5 6.82 -8.63 -1.46
C ILE A 5 7.06 -7.57 -0.38
N SER A 6 6.36 -6.45 -0.46
CA SER A 6 6.44 -5.40 0.56
C SER A 6 5.06 -4.84 0.83
N ASN A 7 4.66 -4.88 2.09
CA ASN A 7 3.36 -4.37 2.54
C ASN A 7 3.63 -3.28 3.58
N HIS A 8 2.99 -2.13 3.41
CA HIS A 8 3.01 -1.00 4.34
C HIS A 8 4.43 -0.56 4.75
N ALA A 9 5.25 -0.19 3.77
CA ALA A 9 6.66 0.14 4.00
C ALA A 9 7.16 1.26 3.09
N LEU A 10 6.85 1.21 1.80
CA LEU A 10 7.42 2.17 0.82
C LEU A 10 6.99 3.62 1.11
N GLU A 11 5.80 3.81 1.66
CA GLU A 11 5.23 5.10 2.07
C GLU A 11 6.02 5.81 3.18
N HIS A 12 6.86 5.08 3.92
CA HIS A 12 7.71 5.64 4.98
C HIS A 12 9.14 5.91 4.50
N THR A 13 9.49 5.53 3.27
CA THR A 13 10.84 5.75 2.75
C THR A 13 11.02 7.20 2.34
N LEU A 14 12.23 7.75 2.52
CA LEU A 14 12.51 9.15 2.15
C LEU A 14 12.60 9.32 0.63
N ASN A 15 13.06 8.28 -0.09
CA ASN A 15 13.29 8.32 -1.53
C ASN A 15 12.76 7.05 -2.22
N PRO A 16 11.43 6.91 -2.38
CA PRO A 16 10.80 5.67 -2.82
C PRO A 16 11.22 5.22 -4.23
N LEU A 17 11.56 6.15 -5.13
CA LEU A 17 12.04 5.80 -6.46
C LEU A 17 13.41 5.10 -6.42
N GLU A 18 14.33 5.60 -5.60
CA GLU A 18 15.67 5.02 -5.48
C GLU A 18 15.62 3.67 -4.76
N GLU A 19 14.75 3.51 -3.75
CA GLU A 19 14.51 2.21 -3.11
C GLU A 19 14.04 1.15 -4.14
N LEU A 20 13.08 1.51 -4.99
CA LEU A 20 12.60 0.62 -6.04
C LEU A 20 13.69 0.26 -7.07
N LYS A 21 14.55 1.22 -7.44
CA LYS A 21 15.70 0.96 -8.31
C LYS A 21 16.71 0.03 -7.64
N ALA A 22 16.99 0.20 -6.36
CA ALA A 22 17.88 -0.68 -5.60
C ALA A 22 17.33 -2.11 -5.54
N LEU A 23 16.02 -2.26 -5.26
CA LEU A 23 15.34 -3.57 -5.26
C LEU A 23 15.37 -4.25 -6.64
N ARG A 24 15.28 -3.47 -7.72
CA ARG A 24 15.42 -4.00 -9.08
C ARG A 24 16.76 -4.67 -9.33
N LEU A 25 17.85 -4.18 -8.74
CA LEU A 25 19.20 -4.74 -8.95
C LEU A 25 19.37 -6.15 -8.35
N ILE A 26 18.64 -6.45 -7.28
CA ILE A 26 18.71 -7.77 -6.61
C ILE A 26 17.64 -8.74 -7.12
N LEU A 27 16.69 -8.26 -7.93
CA LEU A 27 15.67 -9.09 -8.57
C LEU A 27 16.27 -9.80 -9.78
N LYS A 28 16.03 -11.11 -9.89
CA LYS A 28 16.46 -11.88 -11.07
C LYS A 28 15.70 -11.39 -12.31
N LYS A 29 16.27 -11.60 -13.50
CA LYS A 29 15.55 -11.39 -14.76
C LYS A 29 14.28 -12.24 -14.77
N GLY A 30 13.13 -11.62 -15.09
CA GLY A 30 11.83 -12.26 -15.05
C GLY A 30 11.24 -12.45 -13.64
N GLY A 31 11.94 -12.02 -12.59
CA GLY A 31 11.39 -11.99 -11.24
C GLY A 31 10.27 -10.97 -11.11
N THR A 32 9.44 -11.13 -10.08
CA THR A 32 8.28 -10.27 -9.84
C THR A 32 8.37 -9.53 -8.52
N ILE A 33 7.62 -8.43 -8.43
CA ILE A 33 7.58 -7.58 -7.25
C ILE A 33 6.13 -7.20 -7.02
N HIS A 34 5.65 -7.35 -5.77
CA HIS A 34 4.29 -7.03 -5.36
C HIS A 34 4.32 -6.12 -4.14
N PHE A 35 3.71 -4.94 -4.26
CA PHE A 35 3.69 -3.95 -3.20
C PHE A 35 2.26 -3.55 -2.86
N PHE A 36 2.01 -3.39 -1.56
CA PHE A 36 0.74 -2.94 -1.02
C PHE A 36 0.99 -1.76 -0.08
N VAL A 37 0.46 -0.58 -0.41
CA VAL A 37 0.63 0.65 0.38
C VAL A 37 -0.72 1.35 0.60
N PRO A 38 -0.88 2.12 1.68
CA PRO A 38 -2.07 2.93 1.92
C PRO A 38 -2.29 3.99 0.84
N CYS A 39 -3.55 4.21 0.49
CA CYS A 39 -4.00 5.37 -0.29
C CYS A 39 -4.82 6.26 0.66
N ASP A 40 -4.20 7.33 1.15
CA ASP A 40 -4.78 8.20 2.15
C ASP A 40 -5.92 9.03 1.58
N SER A 41 -6.91 9.30 2.43
CA SER A 41 -8.08 10.08 2.03
C SER A 41 -7.73 11.56 1.96
N ILE A 42 -8.34 12.26 1.00
CA ILE A 42 -8.28 13.73 0.92
C ILE A 42 -8.93 14.43 2.14
N SER A 43 -9.72 13.70 2.93
CA SER A 43 -10.35 14.21 4.15
C SER A 43 -9.40 14.22 5.35
N TYR A 44 -8.22 13.61 5.26
CA TYR A 44 -7.28 13.58 6.37
C TYR A 44 -6.63 14.94 6.56
N ALA A 45 -6.65 15.43 7.80
CA ALA A 45 -5.92 16.61 8.21
C ALA A 45 -4.54 16.23 8.76
N TYR A 46 -3.59 17.15 8.67
CA TYR A 46 -2.28 16.97 9.29
C TYR A 46 -2.41 16.72 10.80
N ASN A 47 -1.75 15.67 11.28
CA ASN A 47 -1.65 15.35 12.69
C ASN A 47 -0.18 15.04 13.03
N PRO A 48 0.50 15.87 13.84
CA PRO A 48 1.89 15.61 14.24
C PRO A 48 2.05 14.36 15.12
N GLU A 49 0.95 13.87 15.70
CA GLU A 49 0.94 12.68 16.56
C GLU A 49 0.43 11.42 15.83
N ASP A 50 0.28 11.46 14.50
CA ASP A 50 -0.12 10.26 13.74
C ASP A 50 0.96 9.19 13.80
N ILE A 51 0.60 8.05 14.39
CA ILE A 51 1.48 6.89 14.56
C ILE A 51 1.85 6.23 13.23
N ASN A 52 1.03 6.38 12.19
CA ASN A 52 1.33 5.79 10.89
C ASN A 52 2.44 6.59 10.22
N TYR A 53 2.42 7.92 10.32
CA TYR A 53 3.50 8.77 9.82
C TYR A 53 3.86 8.47 8.34
N HIS A 54 2.83 8.37 7.49
CA HIS A 54 3.04 8.19 6.05
C HIS A 54 3.65 9.46 5.46
N LEU A 55 4.78 9.33 4.78
CA LEU A 55 5.42 10.44 4.09
C LEU A 55 4.86 10.63 2.68
N TYR A 56 4.42 9.53 2.08
CA TYR A 56 3.90 9.51 0.72
C TYR A 56 2.59 8.75 0.65
N SER A 57 1.72 9.20 -0.25
CA SER A 57 0.53 8.44 -0.63
C SER A 57 0.32 8.50 -2.14
N TRP A 58 -0.26 7.44 -2.69
CA TRP A 58 -0.37 7.25 -4.13
C TRP A 58 -1.77 6.80 -4.53
N ARG A 59 -2.26 7.37 -5.64
CA ARG A 59 -3.35 6.81 -6.43
C ARG A 59 -2.79 5.76 -7.38
N SER A 60 -3.65 4.89 -7.92
CA SER A 60 -3.21 3.84 -8.84
C SER A 60 -2.38 4.34 -10.04
N GLN A 61 -2.71 5.51 -10.60
CA GLN A 61 -1.98 6.08 -11.73
C GLN A 61 -0.54 6.47 -11.35
N ASN A 62 -0.36 7.25 -10.28
CA ASN A 62 0.99 7.73 -9.92
C ASN A 62 1.83 6.61 -9.27
N TRP A 63 1.17 5.62 -8.66
CA TRP A 63 1.78 4.36 -8.24
C TRP A 63 2.38 3.60 -9.43
N GLY A 64 1.60 3.36 -10.48
CA GLY A 64 2.11 2.72 -11.70
C GLY A 64 3.24 3.52 -12.35
N ASN A 65 3.11 4.84 -12.42
CA ASN A 65 4.17 5.71 -12.96
C ASN A 65 5.48 5.57 -12.19
N LEU A 66 5.44 5.49 -10.85
CA LEU A 66 6.63 5.34 -10.01
C LEU A 66 7.38 4.03 -10.34
N PHE A 67 6.66 2.91 -10.41
CA PHE A 67 7.24 1.61 -10.76
C PHE A 67 7.77 1.57 -12.18
N HIS A 68 7.03 2.14 -13.13
CA HIS A 68 7.49 2.29 -14.51
C HIS A 68 8.79 3.10 -14.57
N LYS A 69 8.91 4.20 -13.81
CA LYS A 69 10.13 5.01 -13.74
C LYS A 69 11.29 4.30 -13.03
N ALA A 70 11.01 3.39 -12.10
CA ALA A 70 12.02 2.51 -11.53
C ALA A 70 12.49 1.39 -12.50
N GLY A 71 11.89 1.29 -13.69
CA GLY A 71 12.26 0.35 -14.74
C GLY A 71 11.49 -0.97 -14.71
N PHE A 72 10.39 -1.05 -13.96
CA PHE A 72 9.52 -2.22 -13.96
C PHE A 72 8.49 -2.16 -15.09
N GLU A 73 8.12 -3.33 -15.59
CA GLU A 73 6.89 -3.51 -16.35
C GLU A 73 5.73 -3.61 -15.37
N VAL A 74 4.72 -2.74 -15.51
CA VAL A 74 3.58 -2.69 -14.60
C VAL A 74 2.48 -3.63 -15.12
N ILE A 75 2.29 -4.76 -14.44
CA ILE A 75 1.23 -5.72 -14.76
C ILE A 75 -0.13 -5.20 -14.30
N HIS A 76 -0.21 -4.69 -13.07
CA HIS A 76 -1.42 -4.09 -12.51
C HIS A 76 -1.07 -3.04 -11.45
N ALA A 77 -1.88 -2.00 -11.38
CA ALA A 77 -1.89 -1.00 -10.32
C ALA A 77 -3.35 -0.62 -10.07
N VAL A 78 -3.96 -1.19 -9.03
CA VAL A 78 -5.40 -1.06 -8.76
C VAL A 78 -5.63 -0.74 -7.29
N PRO A 79 -6.67 0.04 -6.95
CA PRO A 79 -7.00 0.29 -5.56
C PRO A 79 -7.61 -0.97 -4.93
N HIS A 80 -7.31 -1.20 -3.66
CA HIS A 80 -7.97 -2.23 -2.86
C HIS A 80 -8.79 -1.56 -1.75
N THR A 81 -10.12 -1.61 -1.87
CA THR A 81 -11.04 -0.99 -0.92
C THR A 81 -11.32 -1.92 0.25
N HIS A 82 -10.41 -1.92 1.21
CA HIS A 82 -10.55 -2.65 2.47
C HIS A 82 -9.73 -1.96 3.57
N LYS A 83 -10.38 -1.47 4.62
CA LYS A 83 -9.74 -0.66 5.66
C LYS A 83 -10.17 -1.16 7.03
N TRP A 84 -9.19 -1.34 7.92
CA TRP A 84 -9.48 -1.76 9.29
C TRP A 84 -10.25 -0.65 10.00
N THR A 85 -11.32 -1.03 10.67
CA THR A 85 -12.14 -0.08 11.42
C THR A 85 -11.53 0.15 12.80
N GLN A 86 -11.83 1.30 13.42
CA GLN A 86 -11.39 1.59 14.79
C GLN A 86 -11.80 0.49 15.79
N TYR A 87 -12.91 -0.21 15.52
CA TYR A 87 -13.44 -1.30 16.35
C TYR A 87 -13.19 -2.70 15.75
N TYR A 88 -12.15 -2.86 14.91
CA TYR A 88 -11.86 -4.13 14.23
C TYR A 88 -11.81 -5.32 15.19
N ARG A 89 -11.30 -5.14 16.41
CA ARG A 89 -11.21 -6.18 17.44
C ARG A 89 -12.58 -6.71 17.86
N CYS A 90 -13.60 -5.85 17.90
CA CYS A 90 -14.96 -6.27 18.22
C CYS A 90 -15.56 -7.05 17.05
N PHE A 91 -15.43 -6.54 15.83
CA PHE A 91 -15.96 -7.22 14.63
C PHE A 91 -15.27 -8.54 14.34
N ALA A 92 -13.96 -8.65 14.62
CA ALA A 92 -13.21 -9.90 14.47
C ALA A 92 -13.78 -11.02 15.36
N LYS A 93 -14.30 -10.71 16.54
CA LYS A 93 -14.95 -11.69 17.44
C LYS A 93 -16.30 -12.20 16.89
N LEU A 94 -16.95 -11.43 16.02
CA LEU A 94 -18.21 -11.83 15.36
C LEU A 94 -17.96 -12.74 14.13
N GLY A 95 -16.70 -12.91 13.73
CA GLY A 95 -16.28 -13.77 12.63
C GLY A 95 -15.80 -13.00 11.39
N TRP A 96 -15.00 -13.70 10.58
CA TRP A 96 -14.32 -13.12 9.42
C TRP A 96 -15.25 -12.54 8.36
N LEU A 97 -16.43 -13.14 8.14
CA LEU A 97 -17.40 -12.63 7.16
C LEU A 97 -17.89 -11.23 7.54
N ILE A 98 -18.26 -11.05 8.81
CA ILE A 98 -18.73 -9.76 9.34
C ILE A 98 -17.58 -8.75 9.33
N SER A 99 -16.40 -9.13 9.83
CA SER A 99 -15.23 -8.26 9.84
C SER A 99 -14.86 -7.75 8.44
N ASN A 100 -14.78 -8.64 7.45
CA ASN A 100 -14.44 -8.28 6.07
C ASN A 100 -15.50 -7.39 5.43
N PHE A 101 -16.79 -7.66 5.69
CA PHE A 101 -17.88 -6.82 5.19
C PHE A 101 -17.81 -5.41 5.77
N VAL A 102 -17.62 -5.29 7.09
CA VAL A 102 -17.50 -3.99 7.77
C VAL A 102 -16.26 -3.23 7.29
N CYS A 103 -15.11 -3.89 7.13
CA CYS A 103 -13.89 -3.27 6.61
C CYS A 103 -14.03 -2.76 5.17
N LYS A 104 -14.80 -3.46 4.31
CA LYS A 104 -15.09 -3.00 2.95
C LYS A 104 -15.97 -1.76 2.94
N ILE A 105 -17.03 -1.74 3.75
CA ILE A 105 -17.90 -0.56 3.88
C ILE A 105 -17.11 0.61 4.42
N TYR A 106 -16.34 0.40 5.50
CA TYR A 106 -15.56 1.44 6.15
C TYR A 106 -14.46 2.02 5.26
N ALA A 107 -13.95 1.27 4.28
CA ALA A 107 -12.96 1.77 3.33
C ALA A 107 -13.46 2.92 2.44
N HIS A 108 -14.78 3.14 2.36
CA HIS A 108 -15.37 4.25 1.63
C HIS A 108 -15.51 5.55 2.46
N PHE A 109 -15.14 5.51 3.74
CA PHE A 109 -15.21 6.63 4.69
C PHE A 109 -13.83 6.96 5.27
#